data_AF-A0A2K2AFZ7-F1
#
_entry.id   AF-A0A2K2AFZ7-F1
#
_cell.length_a   1.000
_cell.length_b   1.000
_cell.length_c   1.000
_cell.angle_alpha   90.00
_cell.angle_beta   90.00
_cell.angle_gamma   90.00
#
_symmetry.space_group_name_H-M   'P 1'
#
loop_
_entity.id
_entity.type
_entity.pdbx_description
1 polymer ?
#
loop_
_entity_poly.entity_id
_entity_poly.type
_entity_poly.pdbx_seq_one_letter_code
_entity_poly.pdbx_strand_id
1 'polypeptide(L)'
;LLYQLGDFQLRVGKVTPTHSDNLRGIIMEVEYLPLSSMDKSRQVMEEFVDIWQEAISKRSLPGHFMHMEPNFVGYGLSDHYATVMAQLIATQSVQAARN
;
A
#
# COMPACT_ATOMS: atom_id res chain seq x y z
N LEU A 1 8.46 7.68 -4.42
CA LEU A 1 7.54 8.68 -5.01
C LEU A 1 6.16 8.47 -4.38
N LEU A 2 5.49 9.54 -3.98
CA LEU A 2 4.14 9.48 -3.40
C LEU A 2 3.12 9.92 -4.45
N TYR A 3 2.08 9.11 -4.65
CA TYR A 3 1.00 9.36 -5.60
C TYR A 3 -0.34 9.26 -4.90
N GLN A 4 -1.30 10.10 -5.31
CA GLN A 4 -2.67 10.03 -4.83
C GLN A 4 -3.59 9.69 -5.99
N LEU A 5 -4.41 8.66 -5.80
CA LEU A 5 -5.40 8.18 -6.78
C LEU A 5 -6.76 8.11 -6.07
N GLY A 6 -7.49 9.23 -6.10
CA GLY A 6 -8.74 9.35 -5.34
C GLY A 6 -8.47 9.15 -3.85
N ASP A 7 -9.14 8.14 -3.28
CA ASP A 7 -9.05 7.75 -1.86
C ASP A 7 -7.83 6.86 -1.55
N PHE A 8 -7.03 6.50 -2.55
CA PHE A 8 -5.82 5.71 -2.38
C PHE A 8 -4.57 6.59 -2.38
N GLN A 9 -3.66 6.26 -1.47
CA GLN A 9 -2.32 6.80 -1.39
C GLN A 9 -1.31 5.70 -1.73
N LEU A 10 -0.50 5.93 -2.75
CA LEU A 10 0.47 4.97 -3.25
C LEU A 10 1.90 5.48 -3.02
N ARG A 11 2.76 4.65 -2.45
CA ARG A 11 4.20 4.92 -2.32
C ARG A 11 4.97 3.93 -3.16
N VAL A 12 5.72 4.45 -4.13
CA VAL A 12 6.53 3.61 -5.04
C VAL A 12 8.01 3.80 -4.74
N GLY A 13 8.69 2.69 -4.48
CA GLY A 13 10.12 2.60 -4.24
C GLY A 13 10.82 1.81 -5.33
N LYS A 14 11.99 2.30 -5.74
CA LYS A 14 12.93 1.55 -6.57
C LYS A 14 13.82 0.70 -5.66
N VAL A 15 14.01 -0.57 -6.00
CA VAL A 15 14.98 -1.45 -5.33
C VAL A 15 16.24 -1.55 -6.20
N THR A 16 17.36 -1.07 -5.67
CA THR A 16 18.70 -1.15 -6.28
C THR A 16 19.69 -1.79 -5.30
N PRO A 17 20.65 -2.60 -5.78
CA PRO A 17 21.76 -3.07 -4.95
C PRO A 17 22.59 -1.92 -4.40
N THR A 18 23.15 -2.07 -3.20
CA THR A 18 23.94 -1.05 -2.51
C THR A 18 25.12 -0.50 -3.31
N HIS A 19 25.63 -1.27 -4.28
CA HIS A 19 26.79 -0.93 -5.08
C HIS A 19 26.49 -0.82 -6.59
N SER A 20 25.21 -0.76 -6.99
CA SER A 20 24.85 -0.55 -8.40
C SER A 20 23.48 0.12 -8.55
N ASP A 21 23.35 1.05 -9.48
CA ASP A 21 22.06 1.69 -9.80
C ASP A 21 21.10 0.83 -10.63
N ASN A 22 21.49 -0.41 -10.93
CA ASN A 22 20.69 -1.36 -11.68
C ASN A 22 19.39 -1.69 -10.94
N LEU A 23 18.26 -1.38 -11.59
CA LEU A 23 16.93 -1.68 -11.10
C LEU A 23 16.75 -3.20 -10.94
N ARG A 24 16.48 -3.65 -9.71
CA ARG A 24 16.20 -5.06 -9.41
C ARG A 24 14.72 -5.34 -9.19
N GLY A 25 13.97 -4.31 -8.81
CA GLY A 25 12.54 -4.44 -8.56
C GLY A 25 11.92 -3.10 -8.19
N ILE A 26 10.59 -3.11 -8.13
CA ILE A 26 9.77 -1.98 -7.71
C ILE A 26 8.94 -2.47 -6.53
N ILE A 27 8.94 -1.70 -5.45
CA ILE A 27 8.03 -1.90 -4.31
C ILE A 27 6.94 -0.84 -4.41
N MET A 28 5.71 -1.24 -4.16
CA MET A 28 4.57 -0.34 -4.09
C MET A 28 3.81 -0.62 -2.81
N GLU A 29 3.68 0.39 -1.95
CA GLU A 29 2.78 0.38 -0.81
C GLU A 29 1.50 1.10 -1.22
N VAL A 30 0.35 0.54 -0.85
CA VAL A 30 -0.96 1.10 -1.16
C VAL A 30 -1.74 1.23 0.15
N GLU A 31 -2.30 2.41 0.36
CA GLU A 31 -3.07 2.76 1.56
C GLU A 31 -4.41 3.35 1.13
N TYR A 32 -5.50 2.84 1.69
CA TYR A 32 -6.84 3.36 1.48
C TYR A 32 -7.22 4.26 2.67
N LEU A 33 -7.41 5.55 2.41
CA LEU A 33 -7.54 6.58 3.43
C LEU A 33 -8.88 6.55 4.21
N PRO A 34 -10.02 6.16 3.61
CA PRO A 34 -11.26 5.97 4.36
C PRO A 34 -11.18 4.70 5.23
N LEU A 35 -10.68 4.87 6.45
CA LEU A 35 -10.56 3.80 7.45
C LEU A 35 -11.83 3.64 8.31
N SER A 36 -12.97 4.14 7.83
CA SER A 36 -14.23 4.14 8.60
C SER A 36 -14.70 2.73 9.00
N SER A 37 -14.25 1.69 8.29
CA SER A 37 -14.53 0.29 8.61
C SER A 37 -13.45 -0.59 7.99
N MET A 38 -12.72 -1.34 8.81
CA MET A 38 -11.66 -2.23 8.32
C MET A 38 -12.16 -3.31 7.36
N ASP A 39 -13.33 -3.90 7.61
CA ASP A 39 -13.88 -4.94 6.74
C ASP A 39 -14.17 -4.40 5.35
N LYS A 40 -14.72 -3.18 5.26
CA LYS A 40 -14.95 -2.49 3.98
C LYS A 40 -13.65 -2.08 3.32
N SER A 41 -12.70 -1.54 4.09
CA SER A 41 -11.38 -1.16 3.57
C SER A 41 -10.61 -2.37 3.03
N ARG A 42 -10.73 -3.54 3.67
CA ARG A 42 -10.14 -4.80 3.20
C ARG A 42 -10.74 -5.23 1.86
N GLN A 43 -12.06 -5.27 1.74
CA GLN A 43 -12.75 -5.58 0.48
C GLN A 43 -12.33 -4.64 -0.65
N VAL A 44 -12.28 -3.33 -0.39
CA VAL A 44 -11.85 -2.33 -1.38
C VAL A 44 -10.38 -2.52 -1.78
N MET A 45 -9.52 -2.89 -0.85
CA MET A 45 -8.11 -3.17 -1.13
C MET A 45 -7.93 -4.45 -1.97
N GLU A 46 -8.70 -5.50 -1.69
CA GLU A 46 -8.72 -6.74 -2.47
C GLU A 46 -9.14 -6.44 -3.92
N GLU A 47 -10.24 -5.70 -4.12
CA GLU A 47 -10.70 -5.28 -5.46
C GLU A 47 -9.65 -4.42 -6.19
N PHE A 48 -8.97 -3.52 -5.47
CA PHE A 48 -7.89 -2.72 -6.04
C PHE A 48 -6.75 -3.62 -6.56
N VAL A 49 -6.33 -4.61 -5.78
CA VAL A 49 -5.25 -5.53 -6.16
C VAL A 49 -5.65 -6.37 -7.38
N ASP A 50 -6.90 -6.84 -7.44
CA ASP A 50 -7.40 -7.61 -8.59
C ASP A 50 -7.38 -6.79 -9.88
N ILE A 51 -7.91 -5.56 -9.84
CA ILE A 51 -7.89 -4.64 -11.00
C ILE A 51 -6.44 -4.33 -11.41
N TRP A 52 -5.56 -4.12 -10.43
CA TRP A 52 -4.16 -3.80 -10.68
C TRP A 52 -3.43 -4.98 -11.34
N GLN A 53 -3.66 -6.21 -10.87
CA GLN A 53 -3.14 -7.43 -11.48
C GLN A 53 -3.67 -7.62 -12.91
N GLU A 54 -4.97 -7.40 -13.13
CA GLU A 54 -5.55 -7.46 -14.46
C GLU A 54 -4.90 -6.44 -15.40
N ALA A 55 -4.77 -5.17 -14.96
CA ALA A 55 -4.15 -4.12 -15.74
C ALA A 55 -2.68 -4.41 -16.08
N ILE A 56 -1.94 -5.00 -15.14
CA ILE A 56 -0.56 -5.43 -15.36
C ILE A 56 -0.51 -6.61 -16.29
N SER A 57 -1.32 -7.65 -16.13
CA SER A 57 -1.30 -8.82 -17.02
C SER A 57 -1.53 -8.45 -18.49
N LYS A 58 -2.34 -7.40 -18.74
CA LYS A 58 -2.57 -6.84 -20.08
C LYS A 58 -1.36 -6.07 -20.63
N ARG A 59 -0.49 -5.54 -19.79
CA ARG A 59 0.76 -4.90 -20.20
C ARG A 59 1.87 -5.94 -20.11
N SER A 60 2.51 -6.28 -21.21
CA SER A 60 3.63 -7.24 -21.25
C SER A 60 4.89 -6.69 -20.54
N LEU A 61 4.79 -6.41 -19.25
CA LEU A 61 5.85 -5.91 -18.40
C LEU A 61 6.68 -7.10 -17.89
N PRO A 62 8.01 -7.06 -18.04
CA PRO A 62 8.86 -8.11 -17.49
C PRO A 62 8.82 -8.07 -15.95
N GLY A 63 8.45 -9.19 -15.32
CA GLY A 63 8.40 -9.34 -13.86
C GLY A 63 7.20 -10.15 -13.38
N HIS A 64 7.17 -10.51 -12.10
CA HIS A 64 5.99 -11.02 -11.40
C HIS A 64 5.66 -10.07 -10.26
N PHE A 65 4.42 -9.61 -10.20
CA PHE A 65 3.93 -8.81 -9.09
C PHE A 65 3.41 -9.77 -8.03
N MET A 66 3.84 -9.57 -6.78
CA MET A 66 3.38 -10.34 -5.63
C MET A 66 2.69 -9.38 -4.68
N HIS A 67 1.43 -9.66 -4.33
CA HIS A 67 0.75 -8.95 -3.25
C HIS A 67 1.31 -9.47 -1.92
N MET A 68 1.86 -8.56 -1.10
CA MET A 68 2.34 -8.87 0.25
C MET A 68 1.44 -8.16 1.25
N GLU A 69 0.52 -8.90 1.87
CA GLU A 69 -0.22 -8.38 3.01
C GLU A 69 0.67 -8.37 4.26
N PRO A 70 0.68 -7.27 5.04
CA PRO A 70 1.32 -7.27 6.34
C PRO A 70 0.58 -8.23 7.30
N ASN A 71 1.23 -9.34 7.64
CA ASN A 71 0.72 -10.31 8.59
C ASN A 71 0.98 -9.85 10.05
N PHE A 72 0.10 -9.00 10.58
CA PHE A 72 0.20 -8.51 11.96
C PHE A 72 -0.03 -9.61 13.01
N VAL A 73 -0.88 -10.58 12.71
CA VAL A 73 -1.17 -11.74 13.56
C VAL A 73 0.09 -12.57 13.84
N GLY A 74 0.96 -12.72 12.84
CA GLY A 74 2.25 -13.42 12.97
C GLY A 74 3.23 -12.76 13.95
N TYR A 75 3.03 -11.48 14.26
CA TYR A 75 3.82 -10.75 15.27
C TYR A 75 3.09 -10.60 16.61
N GLY A 76 1.96 -11.31 16.80
CA GLY A 76 1.12 -11.18 18.00
C GLY A 76 0.39 -9.84 18.10
N LEU A 77 0.39 -9.05 17.02
CA LEU A 77 -0.31 -7.78 16.94
C LEU A 77 -1.72 -8.03 16.43
N SER A 78 -2.71 -7.65 17.24
CA SER A 78 -4.12 -7.69 16.84
C SER A 78 -4.36 -6.75 15.65
N ASP A 79 -5.32 -7.07 14.78
CA ASP A 79 -5.84 -6.18 13.73
C ASP A 79 -6.21 -4.78 14.27
N HIS A 80 -6.54 -4.70 15.56
CA HIS A 80 -6.80 -3.43 16.26
C HIS A 80 -5.57 -2.50 16.29
N TYR A 81 -4.36 -3.07 16.32
CA TYR A 81 -3.11 -2.31 16.28
C TYR A 81 -2.88 -1.70 14.89
N ALA A 82 -3.22 -2.43 13.82
CA ALA A 82 -3.23 -1.88 12.47
C ALA A 82 -4.23 -0.71 12.37
N THR A 83 -5.42 -0.83 12.99
CA THR A 83 -6.40 0.28 13.07
C THR A 83 -5.85 1.50 13.80
N VAL A 84 -5.22 1.29 14.96
CA VAL A 84 -4.67 2.38 15.80
C VAL A 84 -3.54 3.10 15.08
N MET A 85 -2.64 2.36 14.43
CA MET A 85 -1.56 2.94 13.63
C MET A 85 -2.11 3.72 12.43
N ALA A 86 -3.12 3.20 11.75
CA ALA A 86 -3.75 3.86 10.62
C ALA A 86 -4.51 5.13 11.06
N GLN A 87 -5.20 5.11 12.21
CA GLN A 87 -5.83 6.30 12.81
C GLN A 87 -4.82 7.37 13.24
N LEU A 88 -3.67 6.96 13.78
CA LEU A 88 -2.59 7.87 14.16
C LEU A 88 -1.98 8.56 12.92
N ILE A 89 -1.76 7.83 11.83
CA ILE A 89 -1.27 8.36 10.55
C ILE A 89 -2.31 9.30 9.93
N ALA A 90 -3.59 8.93 9.92
CA ALA A 90 -4.68 9.77 9.42
C ALA A 90 -4.80 11.07 10.22
N THR A 91 -4.66 11.01 11.55
CA THR A 91 -4.71 12.20 12.40
C THR A 91 -3.52 13.13 12.15
N GLN A 92 -2.31 12.59 12.02
CA GLN A 92 -1.11 13.37 11.72
C GLN A 92 -1.13 13.98 10.31
N SER A 93 -1.63 13.27 9.31
CA SER A 93 -1.76 13.80 7.94
C SER A 93 -2.81 14.92 7.84
N VAL A 94 -3.94 14.80 8.55
CA VAL A 94 -4.94 15.89 8.67
C VAL A 94 -4.36 17.12 9.37
N GLN A 95 -3.51 16.93 10.38
CA GLN A 95 -2.81 18.04 11.05
C GLN A 95 -1.76 18.68 10.15
N ALA A 96 -1.01 17.90 9.39
CA ALA A 96 0.00 18.40 8.45
C ALA A 96 -0.62 19.17 7.26
N ALA A 97 -1.80 18.78 6.79
CA ALA A 97 -2.51 19.47 5.70
C ALA A 97 -3.18 20.80 6.13
N ARG A 98 -3.27 21.06 7.45
CA ARG A 98 -3.89 22.28 8.02
C ARG A 98 -2.89 23.38 8.40
N ASN A 99 -1.59 23.15 8.21
CA ASN A 99 -0.52 24.11 8.52
C ASN A 99 0.14 24.68 7.27
#